data_AF-A0A7C7QRW5-F1
#
_entry.id   AF-A0A7C7QRW5-F1
#
_cell.length_a   1.000
_cell.length_b   1.000
_cell.length_c   1.000
_cell.angle_alpha   90.00
_cell.angle_beta   90.00
_cell.angle_gamma   90.00
#
_symmetry.space_group_name_H-M   'P 1'
#
loop_
_entity.id
_entity.type
_entity.pdbx_description
1 polymer ?
#
loop_
_entity_poly.entity_id
_entity_poly.type
_entity_poly.pdbx_seq_one_letter_code
_entity_poly.pdbx_strand_id
1 'polypeptide(L)'
;MSAEELNEVLLLDLVVRGQPRLCPEIPEVWLAVDVSAVVDREDVERAQRRAALLRQAGYRAILVVGGERLTAGAEKEAGAVSVTVLQDGQVSGWEEALAALGMEDNPLQRKGWGPK
;
A
#
# COMPACT_ATOMS: atom_id res chain seq x y z
N MET A 1 -0.91 16.39 12.88
CA MET A 1 -1.75 16.41 11.68
C MET A 1 -2.61 17.66 11.71
N SER A 2 -2.50 18.54 10.71
CA SER A 2 -3.36 19.72 10.55
C SER A 2 -4.75 19.34 10.05
N ALA A 3 -5.68 20.30 10.00
CA ALA A 3 -7.01 20.07 9.44
C ALA A 3 -6.96 19.77 7.94
N GLU A 4 -6.08 20.44 7.21
CA GLU A 4 -5.85 20.23 5.77
C GLU A 4 -5.27 18.83 5.51
N GLU A 5 -4.27 18.41 6.30
CA GLU A 5 -3.72 17.06 6.23
C GLU A 5 -4.77 15.99 6.58
N LEU A 6 -5.63 16.25 7.56
CA LEU A 6 -6.73 15.34 7.86
C LEU A 6 -7.72 15.25 6.70
N ASN A 7 -8.08 16.38 6.08
CA ASN A 7 -8.95 16.39 4.91
C ASN A 7 -8.34 15.60 3.74
N GLU A 8 -7.02 15.67 3.53
CA GLU A 8 -6.34 14.85 2.52
C GLU A 8 -6.51 13.35 2.78
N VAL A 9 -6.41 12.90 4.04
CA VAL A 9 -6.65 11.50 4.43
C VAL A 9 -8.12 11.11 4.26
N LEU A 10 -9.05 12.01 4.57
CA LEU A 10 -10.50 11.77 4.44
C LEU A 10 -10.95 11.59 2.98
N LEU A 11 -10.13 11.96 2.01
CA LEU A 11 -10.40 11.76 0.59
C LEU A 11 -9.94 10.38 0.08
N LEU A 12 -9.41 9.50 0.93
CA LEU A 12 -9.20 8.09 0.60
C LEU A 12 -10.54 7.41 0.33
N ASP A 13 -10.58 6.51 -0.65
CA ASP A 13 -11.78 5.73 -0.92
C ASP A 13 -12.06 4.73 0.21
N LEU A 14 -11.01 4.06 0.72
CA LEU A 14 -11.11 3.13 1.84
C LEU A 14 -9.91 3.24 2.78
N VAL A 15 -10.20 3.04 4.06
CA VAL A 15 -9.20 2.76 5.09
C VAL A 15 -9.55 1.42 5.74
N VAL A 16 -8.69 0.41 5.55
CA VAL A 16 -8.92 -0.94 6.07
C VAL A 16 -7.93 -1.24 7.19
N ARG A 17 -8.42 -1.72 8.33
CA ARG A 17 -7.59 -2.14 9.46
C ARG A 17 -7.62 -3.66 9.55
N GLY A 18 -6.46 -4.28 9.73
CA GLY A 18 -6.40 -5.72 9.92
C GLY A 18 -4.99 -6.24 10.18
N GLN A 19 -4.92 -7.53 10.50
CA GLN A 19 -3.65 -8.22 10.68
C GLN A 19 -3.38 -9.14 9.47
N PRO A 20 -2.17 -9.12 8.90
CA PRO A 20 -1.82 -10.01 7.80
C PRO A 20 -1.98 -11.49 8.19
N ARG A 21 -2.88 -12.21 7.50
CA ARG A 21 -3.22 -13.61 7.85
C ARG A 21 -2.03 -14.57 7.72
N LEU A 22 -1.21 -14.40 6.68
CA LEU A 22 -0.11 -15.32 6.36
C LEU A 22 1.17 -15.04 7.16
N CYS A 23 1.25 -13.85 7.77
CA CYS A 23 2.36 -13.39 8.58
C CYS A 23 1.80 -12.78 9.89
N PRO A 24 1.29 -13.61 10.81
CA PRO A 24 0.72 -13.13 12.07
C PRO A 24 1.74 -12.44 12.98
N GLU A 25 3.04 -12.65 12.76
CA GLU A 25 4.14 -11.90 13.38
C GLU A 25 4.12 -10.41 13.05
N ILE A 26 3.48 -10.04 11.93
CA ILE A 26 3.27 -8.65 11.57
C ILE A 26 2.13 -8.11 12.45
N PRO A 27 2.37 -7.02 13.21
CA PRO A 27 1.31 -6.34 13.92
C PRO A 27 0.22 -5.85 12.98
N GLU A 28 -0.88 -5.40 13.55
CA GLU A 28 -1.94 -4.77 12.79
C GLU A 28 -1.43 -3.64 11.87
N VAL A 29 -1.93 -3.65 10.64
CA VAL A 29 -1.64 -2.69 9.59
C VAL A 29 -2.92 -1.97 9.14
N TRP A 30 -2.71 -0.84 8.49
CA TRP A 30 -3.76 -0.02 7.91
C TRP A 30 -3.53 0.05 6.40
N LEU A 31 -4.53 -0.25 5.59
CA LEU A 31 -4.47 -0.07 4.14
C LEU A 31 -5.10 1.27 3.81
N ALA A 32 -4.34 2.15 3.15
CA ALA A 32 -4.82 3.40 2.58
C ALA A 32 -5.09 3.15 1.10
N VAL A 33 -6.37 3.02 0.73
CA VAL A 33 -6.79 2.57 -0.59
C VAL A 33 -7.37 3.72 -1.40
N ASP A 34 -6.84 3.89 -2.62
CA ASP A 34 -7.44 4.69 -3.68
C ASP A 34 -7.81 3.80 -4.87
N VAL A 35 -8.96 4.07 -5.49
CA VAL A 35 -9.56 3.27 -6.56
C VAL A 35 -9.82 4.15 -7.78
N SER A 36 -9.39 3.68 -8.95
CA SER A 36 -9.63 4.32 -10.23
C SER A 36 -9.92 3.28 -11.30
N ALA A 37 -10.76 3.62 -12.29
CA ALA A 37 -10.97 2.74 -13.45
C ALA A 37 -9.67 2.49 -14.23
N VAL A 38 -8.84 3.53 -14.34
CA VAL A 38 -7.48 3.45 -14.90
C VAL A 38 -6.53 4.11 -13.92
N VAL A 39 -5.70 3.29 -13.27
CA VAL A 39 -4.68 3.75 -12.34
C VAL A 39 -3.55 4.40 -13.13
N ASP A 40 -3.33 5.68 -12.87
CA ASP A 40 -2.23 6.45 -13.42
C ASP A 40 -1.18 6.82 -12.37
N ARG A 41 -0.18 7.59 -12.79
CA ARG A 41 0.90 8.04 -11.90
C ARG A 41 0.36 8.91 -10.77
N GLU A 42 -0.62 9.78 -11.04
CA GLU A 42 -1.17 10.69 -10.04
C GLU A 42 -1.94 9.91 -8.97
N ASP A 43 -2.63 8.83 -9.35
CA ASP A 43 -3.27 7.92 -8.40
C ASP A 43 -2.27 7.31 -7.41
N VAL A 44 -1.10 6.87 -7.89
CA VAL A 44 -0.03 6.31 -7.03
C VAL A 44 0.56 7.39 -6.12
N GLU A 45 0.86 8.57 -6.66
CA GLU A 45 1.38 9.69 -5.87
C GLU A 45 0.37 10.15 -4.80
N ARG A 46 -0.93 10.13 -5.12
CA ARG A 46 -2.00 10.48 -4.18
C ARG A 46 -2.10 9.47 -3.04
N ALA A 47 -2.11 8.18 -3.35
CA ALA A 47 -2.06 7.12 -2.35
C ALA A 47 -0.80 7.24 -1.46
N GLN A 48 0.35 7.60 -2.05
CA GLN A 48 1.59 7.81 -1.32
C GLN A 48 1.52 8.96 -0.32
N ARG A 49 1.05 10.14 -0.74
CA ARG A 49 0.89 11.30 0.15
C ARG A 49 -0.03 10.95 1.32
N ARG A 50 -1.17 10.31 1.05
CA ARG A 50 -2.18 9.97 2.06
C ARG A 50 -1.68 8.90 3.05
N ALA A 51 -1.01 7.86 2.56
CA ALA A 51 -0.38 6.86 3.43
C ALA A 51 0.74 7.47 4.29
N ALA A 52 1.50 8.43 3.77
CA ALA A 52 2.52 9.15 4.54
C ALA A 52 1.92 9.94 5.71
N LEU A 53 0.76 10.57 5.53
CA LEU A 53 0.05 11.27 6.61
C LEU A 53 -0.42 10.31 7.71
N LEU A 54 -0.93 9.13 7.34
CA LEU A 54 -1.27 8.08 8.30
C LEU A 54 -0.02 7.58 9.06
N ARG A 55 1.11 7.43 8.40
CA ARG A 55 2.39 7.07 9.04
C ARG A 55 2.88 8.16 9.99
N GLN A 56 2.77 9.43 9.60
CA GLN A 56 3.08 10.58 10.45
C GLN A 56 2.21 10.62 11.71
N ALA A 57 0.96 10.13 11.62
CA ALA A 57 0.07 9.96 12.75
C ALA A 57 0.34 8.69 13.59
N GLY A 58 1.36 7.90 13.26
CA GLY A 58 1.79 6.72 14.02
C GLY A 58 1.17 5.40 13.56
N TYR A 59 0.43 5.37 12.46
CA TYR A 59 -0.17 4.15 11.92
C TYR A 59 0.79 3.41 10.98
N ARG A 60 0.80 2.07 11.06
CA ARG A 60 1.51 1.21 10.09
C ARG A 60 0.72 1.11 8.80
N ALA A 61 0.80 2.17 7.98
CA ALA A 61 0.01 2.27 6.76
C ALA A 61 0.72 1.68 5.53
N ILE A 62 0.00 0.88 4.75
CA ILE A 62 0.34 0.36 3.43
C ILE A 62 -0.44 1.16 2.39
N LEU A 63 0.25 1.53 1.32
CA LEU A 63 -0.33 2.20 0.17
C LEU A 63 -0.99 1.15 -0.71
N VAL A 64 -2.24 1.37 -1.11
CA VAL A 64 -2.94 0.49 -2.04
C VAL A 64 -3.59 1.31 -3.13
N VAL A 65 -3.38 0.92 -4.39
CA VAL A 65 -4.15 1.42 -5.53
C VAL A 65 -4.93 0.28 -6.16
N GLY A 66 -6.19 0.53 -6.52
CA GLY A 66 -7.09 -0.45 -7.12
C GLY A 66 -7.64 0.01 -8.46
N GLY A 67 -7.73 -0.87 -9.44
CA GLY A 67 -8.37 -0.54 -10.72
C GLY A 67 -8.44 -1.67 -11.74
N GLU A 68 -9.05 -1.40 -12.89
CA GLU A 68 -9.14 -2.37 -13.99
C GLU A 68 -7.87 -2.36 -14.87
N ARG A 69 -7.24 -1.19 -15.00
CA ARG A 69 -6.06 -0.99 -15.86
C ARG A 69 -5.01 -0.16 -15.15
N LEU A 70 -3.75 -0.44 -15.46
CA LEU A 70 -2.61 0.37 -15.06
C LEU A 70 -1.98 1.02 -16.29
N THR A 71 -1.59 2.29 -16.15
CA THR A 71 -0.73 2.94 -17.15
C THR A 71 0.74 2.60 -16.90
N ALA A 72 1.58 2.72 -17.93
CA ALA A 72 3.04 2.58 -17.78
C ALA A 72 3.64 3.60 -16.78
N GLY A 73 3.00 4.77 -16.63
CA GLY A 73 3.36 5.76 -15.62
C GLY A 73 3.10 5.26 -14.20
N ALA A 74 1.94 4.64 -13.97
CA ALA A 74 1.60 4.00 -12.70
C ALA A 74 2.54 2.83 -12.38
N GLU A 75 2.81 1.95 -13.35
CA GLU A 75 3.71 0.80 -13.15
C GLU A 75 5.11 1.24 -12.71
N LYS A 76 5.66 2.27 -13.39
CA LYS A 76 6.98 2.81 -13.06
C LYS A 76 7.00 3.40 -11.66
N GLU A 77 5.98 4.17 -11.30
CA GLU A 77 5.91 4.80 -9.96
C GLU A 77 5.70 3.74 -8.88
N ALA A 78 4.85 2.74 -9.14
CA ALA A 78 4.55 1.67 -8.22
C ALA A 78 5.80 0.88 -7.81
N GLY A 79 6.66 0.58 -8.78
CA GLY A 79 7.95 -0.07 -8.53
C GLY A 79 8.93 0.77 -7.71
N ALA A 80 8.79 2.10 -7.68
CA ALA A 80 9.67 2.99 -6.92
C ALA A 80 9.25 3.14 -5.45
N VAL A 81 7.94 3.08 -5.16
CA VAL A 81 7.39 3.47 -3.84
C VAL A 81 6.85 2.31 -3.00
N SER A 82 7.00 1.06 -3.46
CA SER A 82 6.49 -0.15 -2.78
C SER A 82 4.99 -0.06 -2.47
N VAL A 83 4.19 0.29 -3.47
CA VAL A 83 2.72 0.30 -3.41
C VAL A 83 2.18 -1.10 -3.70
N THR A 84 1.11 -1.49 -3.01
CA THR A 84 0.33 -2.67 -3.38
C THR A 84 -0.67 -2.29 -4.47
N VAL A 85 -0.67 -3.03 -5.57
CA VAL A 85 -1.63 -2.84 -6.67
C VAL A 85 -2.66 -3.96 -6.64
N LEU A 86 -3.94 -3.60 -6.61
CA LEU A 86 -5.07 -4.51 -6.84
C LEU A 86 -5.60 -4.27 -8.26
N GLN A 87 -5.26 -5.15 -9.19
CA GLN A 87 -5.67 -5.04 -10.58
C GLN A 87 -6.47 -6.26 -11.02
N ASP A 88 -7.73 -6.07 -11.39
CA ASP A 88 -8.62 -7.14 -11.89
C ASP A 88 -8.57 -8.44 -11.05
N GLY A 89 -8.65 -8.26 -9.72
CA GLY A 89 -8.59 -9.36 -8.74
C GLY A 89 -7.19 -9.95 -8.49
N GLN A 90 -6.15 -9.47 -9.17
CA GLN A 90 -4.76 -9.81 -8.89
C GLN A 90 -4.13 -8.79 -7.96
N VAL A 91 -3.22 -9.24 -7.10
CA VAL A 91 -2.48 -8.40 -6.16
C VAL A 91 -0.99 -8.48 -6.48
N SER A 92 -0.31 -7.34 -6.54
CA SER A 92 1.15 -7.25 -6.66
C SER A 92 1.73 -6.21 -5.69
N GLY A 93 3.01 -6.30 -5.37
CA GLY A 93 3.69 -5.36 -4.47
C GLY A 93 3.34 -5.53 -2.98
N TRP A 94 2.66 -6.62 -2.61
CA TRP A 94 2.21 -6.86 -1.23
C TRP A 94 3.40 -7.21 -0.32
N GLU A 95 4.26 -8.10 -0.76
CA GLU A 95 5.44 -8.55 -0.03
C GLU A 95 6.44 -7.40 0.19
N GLU A 96 6.69 -6.61 -0.84
CA GLU A 96 7.55 -5.42 -0.77
C GLU A 96 6.98 -4.38 0.18
N ALA A 97 5.67 -4.13 0.12
CA ALA A 97 4.99 -3.19 1.01
C ALA A 97 5.06 -3.63 2.49
N LEU A 98 4.93 -4.94 2.77
CA LEU A 98 5.11 -5.48 4.12
C LEU A 98 6.54 -5.36 4.61
N ALA A 99 7.53 -5.64 3.76
CA ALA A 99 8.95 -5.50 4.10
C ALA A 99 9.31 -4.04 4.42
N ALA A 100 8.75 -3.09 3.67
CA ALA A 100 8.96 -1.65 3.85
C ALA A 100 8.45 -1.09 5.19
N LEU A 101 7.58 -1.81 5.92
CA LEU A 101 7.12 -1.42 7.26
C LEU A 101 8.16 -1.63 8.38
N GLY A 102 9.39 -2.03 8.05
CA GLY A 102 10.50 -2.12 9.02
C GLY A 102 10.58 -3.46 9.74
N MET A 103 10.34 -4.57 9.05
CA MET A 103 10.75 -5.88 9.54
C MET A 103 12.09 -6.25 8.92
N GLU A 104 13.17 -5.92 9.63
CA GLU A 104 14.55 -6.24 9.26
C GLU A 104 14.79 -7.76 9.17
N ASP A 105 13.95 -8.57 9.82
CA ASP A 105 13.83 -10.01 9.65
C ASP A 105 12.66 -10.32 8.70
N ASN A 106 12.95 -10.55 7.42
CA ASN A 106 11.94 -10.93 6.42
C ASN A 106 11.36 -12.33 6.75
N PRO A 107 10.13 -12.44 7.29
CA PRO A 107 9.58 -13.73 7.72
C PRO A 107 9.25 -14.65 6.53
N LEU A 108 9.02 -14.06 5.35
CA LEU A 108 8.72 -14.77 4.11
C LEU A 108 9.97 -15.48 3.55
N GLN A 109 11.16 -14.88 3.71
CA GLN A 109 12.43 -15.54 3.39
C GLN A 109 12.72 -16.72 4.33
N ARG A 110 12.35 -16.64 5.63
CA ARG A 110 12.50 -17.77 6.57
C ARG A 110 11.62 -18.96 6.19
N LYS A 111 10.47 -18.72 5.56
CA LYS A 111 9.55 -19.77 5.06
C LYS A 111 9.93 -20.32 3.67
N GLY A 112 11.04 -19.87 3.07
CA GLY A 112 11.51 -20.38 1.77
C GLY A 112 10.59 -20.01 0.60
N TRP A 113 9.88 -18.88 0.70
CA TRP A 113 8.97 -18.44 -0.35
C TRP A 113 9.66 -17.48 -1.34
N GLY A 114 9.63 -17.86 -2.62
CA GLY A 114 10.02 -17.07 -3.79
C GLY A 114 9.37 -17.69 -5.04
N PRO A 115 9.16 -16.95 -6.13
CA PRO A 115 8.63 -17.54 -7.35
C PRO A 115 9.58 -18.66 -7.81
N LYS A 116 9.01 -19.82 -8.15
CA LYS A 116 9.77 -20.92 -8.77
C LYS A 116 10.31 -20.51 -10.13
#